data_AF-A0A170PPG4-F1
#
_entry.id   AF-A0A170PPG4-F1
#
_cell.length_a   1.000
_cell.length_b   1.000
_cell.length_c   1.000
_cell.angle_alpha   90.00
_cell.angle_beta   90.00
_cell.angle_gamma   90.00
#
_symmetry.space_group_name_H-M   'P 1'
#
loop_
_entity.id
_entity.type
_entity.pdbx_description
1 polymer ?
#
loop_
_entity_poly.entity_id
_entity_poly.type
_entity_poly.pdbx_seq_one_letter_code
_entity_poly.pdbx_strand_id
1 'polypeptide(L)'
;MFGLFIAGSVLLSAISAWRDDHLLLINTTGSLPNWAFLIQRHKLPARGDYVFFDPPPSTLLRRHFGAKPRMFGKIVYGMPGDTISHVGRQVAVNGHLVAQMKPLTRFGERLTPGATGPVPQGCYFAATPHKDGFDSRYAEIGFVCARQVIGTGEPIL
;
A
#
# COMPACT_ATOMS: atom_id res chain seq x y z
N MET A 1 -3.03 40.01 -27.77
CA MET A 1 -3.77 39.82 -26.48
C MET A 1 -4.51 38.47 -26.38
N PHE A 2 -4.55 37.61 -27.41
CA PHE A 2 -5.15 36.27 -27.33
C PHE A 2 -4.17 35.15 -26.88
N GLY A 3 -2.87 35.27 -27.17
CA GLY A 3 -1.87 34.24 -26.82
C GLY A 3 -1.61 34.08 -25.32
N LEU A 4 -1.71 35.15 -24.52
CA LEU A 4 -1.56 35.11 -23.06
C LEU A 4 -2.76 34.43 -22.36
N PHE A 5 -3.97 34.56 -22.91
CA PHE A 5 -5.16 33.90 -22.37
C PHE A 5 -5.21 32.40 -22.69
N ILE A 6 -4.76 32.00 -23.88
CA ILE A 6 -4.66 30.58 -24.25
C ILE A 6 -3.54 29.89 -23.45
N ALA A 7 -2.37 30.52 -23.30
CA ALA A 7 -1.30 29.97 -22.47
C ALA A 7 -1.72 29.88 -20.98
N GLY A 8 -2.38 30.91 -20.44
CA GLY A 8 -2.86 30.93 -19.06
C GLY A 8 -3.92 29.86 -18.76
N SER A 9 -4.86 29.62 -19.68
CA SER A 9 -5.89 28.59 -19.52
C SER A 9 -5.34 27.16 -19.63
N VAL A 10 -4.36 26.93 -20.51
CA VAL A 10 -3.66 25.63 -20.61
C VAL A 10 -2.83 25.36 -19.35
N LEU A 11 -2.10 26.36 -18.83
CA LEU A 11 -1.35 26.25 -17.58
C LEU A 11 -2.25 25.99 -16.36
N LEU A 12 -3.36 26.72 -16.23
CA LEU A 12 -4.34 26.50 -15.16
C LEU A 12 -4.99 25.11 -15.22
N SER A 13 -5.32 24.65 -16.43
CA SER A 13 -5.91 23.32 -16.64
C SER A 13 -4.91 22.20 -16.32
N ALA A 14 -3.64 22.37 -16.70
CA ALA A 14 -2.57 21.43 -16.37
C ALA A 14 -2.30 21.36 -14.85
N ILE A 15 -2.31 22.50 -14.15
CA ILE A 15 -2.16 22.54 -12.69
C ILE A 15 -3.37 21.91 -11.99
N SER A 16 -4.59 22.15 -12.50
CA SER A 16 -5.80 21.52 -11.97
C SER A 16 -5.73 20.00 -12.12
N ALA A 17 -5.45 19.51 -13.33
CA ALA A 17 -5.32 18.07 -13.59
C ALA A 17 -4.22 17.42 -12.73
N TRP A 18 -3.08 18.11 -12.55
CA TRP A 18 -2.02 17.64 -11.66
C TRP A 18 -2.49 17.55 -10.19
N ARG A 19 -3.23 18.55 -9.70
CA ARG A 19 -3.80 18.52 -8.34
C ARG A 19 -4.84 17.43 -8.14
N ASP A 20 -5.63 17.12 -9.18
CA ASP A 20 -6.66 16.09 -9.12
C ASP A 20 -6.05 14.68 -9.05
N ASP A 21 -4.89 14.48 -9.68
CA ASP A 21 -4.18 13.20 -9.72
C ASP A 21 -3.15 13.02 -8.59
N HIS A 22 -2.78 14.06 -7.84
CA HIS A 22 -1.72 13.98 -6.83
C HIS A 22 -2.22 14.27 -5.40
N LEU A 23 -1.85 13.43 -4.44
CA LEU A 23 -2.09 13.64 -3.01
C LEU A 23 -0.78 13.78 -2.26
N LEU A 24 -0.70 14.76 -1.36
CA LEU A 24 0.38 14.84 -0.39
C LEU A 24 -0.07 14.13 0.90
N LEU A 25 0.57 13.00 1.24
CA LEU A 25 0.40 12.36 2.54
C LEU A 25 1.54 12.75 3.46
N ILE A 26 1.22 13.41 4.57
CA ILE A 26 2.14 13.59 5.68
C ILE A 26 2.09 12.32 6.53
N ASN A 27 3.23 11.64 6.67
CA ASN A 27 3.34 10.42 7.44
C ASN A 27 3.49 10.76 8.93
N THR A 28 2.38 10.71 9.64
CA THR A 28 2.32 10.96 11.08
C THR A 28 2.58 9.70 11.92
N THR A 29 3.00 8.58 11.31
CA THR A 29 3.21 7.29 11.98
C THR A 29 4.61 6.74 11.70
N GLY A 30 5.18 5.98 12.64
CA GLY A 30 6.48 5.30 12.44
C GLY A 30 6.45 4.10 11.47
N SER A 31 5.42 3.99 10.61
CA SER A 31 5.20 2.81 9.76
C SER A 31 6.09 2.79 8.51
N LEU A 32 6.50 3.97 8.05
CA LEU A 32 7.38 4.19 6.89
C LEU A 32 8.45 5.22 7.29
N PRO A 33 9.68 5.15 6.73
CA PRO A 33 10.80 5.98 7.18
C PRO A 33 10.70 7.44 6.75
N ASN A 34 9.88 7.74 5.73
CA ASN A 34 9.79 9.08 5.14
C ASN A 34 8.73 9.93 5.85
N TRP A 35 8.97 11.25 5.90
CA TRP A 35 8.07 12.20 6.56
C TRP A 35 6.82 12.53 5.73
N ALA A 36 6.92 12.43 4.41
CA ALA A 36 5.79 12.57 3.49
C ALA A 36 5.95 11.75 2.22
N PHE A 37 4.84 11.61 1.50
CA PHE A 37 4.75 10.95 0.20
C PHE A 37 3.91 11.78 -0.76
N LEU A 38 4.39 11.92 -1.99
CA LEU A 38 3.59 12.41 -3.11
C LEU A 38 2.97 11.21 -3.81
N ILE A 39 1.67 11.04 -3.65
CA ILE A 39 0.89 9.92 -4.19
C ILE A 39 0.34 10.31 -5.55
N GLN A 40 0.66 9.55 -6.58
CA GLN A 40 0.01 9.61 -7.87
C GLN A 40 -1.18 8.63 -7.89
N ARG A 41 -2.38 9.18 -7.97
CA ARG A 41 -3.63 8.43 -8.05
C ARG A 41 -3.69 7.64 -9.35
N HIS A 42 -4.40 6.52 -9.32
CA HIS A 42 -4.67 5.66 -10.48
C HIS A 42 -3.44 5.07 -11.19
N LYS A 43 -2.21 5.40 -10.76
CA LYS A 43 -1.00 4.73 -11.22
C LYS A 43 -1.01 3.28 -10.75
N LEU A 44 -0.82 2.37 -11.71
CA LEU A 44 -0.73 0.95 -11.43
C LEU A 44 0.55 0.65 -10.64
N PRO A 45 0.46 -0.05 -9.50
CA PRO A 45 1.65 -0.42 -8.73
C PRO A 45 2.59 -1.34 -9.49
N ALA A 46 3.89 -1.03 -9.44
CA ALA A 46 4.98 -1.90 -9.84
C ALA A 46 5.72 -2.46 -8.62
N ARG A 47 6.54 -3.49 -8.83
CA ARG A 47 7.37 -4.06 -7.77
C ARG A 47 8.30 -2.99 -7.21
N GLY A 48 8.36 -2.87 -5.89
CA GLY A 48 9.17 -1.88 -5.19
C GLY A 48 8.46 -0.55 -4.92
N ASP A 49 7.34 -0.27 -5.58
CA ASP A 49 6.59 0.95 -5.34
C ASP A 49 6.00 0.98 -3.93
N TYR A 50 5.88 2.18 -3.37
CA TYR A 50 4.99 2.41 -2.24
C TYR A 50 3.55 2.45 -2.76
N VAL A 51 2.75 1.45 -2.41
CA VAL A 51 1.32 1.41 -2.71
C VAL A 51 0.52 1.94 -1.52
N PHE A 52 -0.44 2.80 -1.81
CA PHE A 52 -1.42 3.33 -0.85
C PHE A 52 -2.80 2.76 -1.16
N PHE A 53 -3.44 2.18 -0.15
CA PHE A 53 -4.72 1.50 -0.32
C PHE A 53 -5.62 1.59 0.91
N ASP A 54 -6.92 1.43 0.69
CA ASP A 54 -7.90 1.27 1.75
C ASP A 54 -7.90 -0.18 2.25
N PRO A 55 -7.52 -0.43 3.52
CA PRO A 55 -7.43 -1.78 4.02
C PRO A 55 -8.84 -2.39 4.15
N PRO A 56 -8.99 -3.71 3.93
CA PRO A 56 -10.29 -4.35 4.04
C PRO A 56 -10.83 -4.28 5.49
N PRO A 57 -12.15 -4.30 5.67
CA PRO A 57 -12.72 -4.32 7.01
C PRO A 57 -12.38 -5.63 7.71
N SER A 58 -11.83 -5.54 8.92
CA SER A 58 -11.69 -6.68 9.82
C SER A 58 -11.91 -6.26 11.28
N THR A 59 -12.30 -7.21 12.13
CA THR A 59 -12.53 -6.93 13.56
C THR A 59 -11.27 -6.39 14.24
N LEU A 60 -10.12 -6.98 13.92
CA LEU A 60 -8.82 -6.58 14.46
C LEU A 60 -8.45 -5.17 13.98
N LEU A 61 -8.70 -4.87 12.70
CA LEU A 61 -8.45 -3.54 12.16
C LEU A 61 -9.34 -2.48 12.83
N ARG A 62 -10.64 -2.76 13.01
CA ARG A 62 -11.56 -1.84 13.70
C ARG A 62 -11.13 -1.56 15.14
N ARG A 63 -10.61 -2.57 15.86
CA ARG A 63 -10.11 -2.41 17.24
C ARG A 63 -8.86 -1.54 17.31
N HIS A 64 -7.92 -1.68 16.36
CA HIS A 64 -6.65 -0.96 16.39
C HIS A 64 -6.66 0.39 15.67
N PHE A 65 -7.54 0.59 14.69
CA PHE A 65 -7.54 1.75 13.80
C PHE A 65 -8.91 2.45 13.69
N GLY A 66 -9.93 1.96 14.41
CA GLY A 66 -11.28 2.51 14.40
C GLY A 66 -12.13 2.06 13.21
N ALA A 67 -13.39 2.53 13.18
CA ALA A 67 -14.36 2.13 12.15
C ALA A 67 -14.07 2.67 10.74
N LYS A 68 -13.29 3.75 10.65
CA LYS A 68 -12.85 4.38 9.40
C LYS A 68 -11.33 4.57 9.45
N PRO A 69 -10.56 3.51 9.20
CA PRO A 69 -9.10 3.61 9.17
C PRO A 69 -8.64 4.56 8.07
N ARG A 70 -7.51 5.23 8.29
CA ARG A 70 -6.79 5.91 7.20
C ARG A 70 -6.18 4.88 6.25
N MET A 71 -5.91 5.29 5.01
CA MET A 71 -5.21 4.46 4.04
C MET A 71 -3.85 3.97 4.55
N PHE A 72 -3.47 2.77 4.13
CA PHE A 72 -2.20 2.14 4.50
C PHE A 72 -1.20 2.30 3.37
N GLY A 73 0.04 2.67 3.72
CA GLY A 73 1.19 2.64 2.82
C GLY A 73 2.04 1.40 3.05
N LYS A 74 2.35 0.66 1.99
CA LYS A 74 3.18 -0.57 1.98
C LYS A 74 4.07 -0.60 0.73
N ILE A 75 5.05 -1.50 0.69
CA ILE A 75 5.89 -1.74 -0.49
C ILE A 75 5.35 -2.97 -1.23
N VAL A 76 5.28 -2.89 -2.56
CA VAL A 76 4.88 -4.02 -3.40
C VAL A 76 6.03 -5.01 -3.52
N TYR A 77 5.88 -6.17 -2.88
CA TYR A 77 6.86 -7.25 -2.94
C TYR A 77 6.48 -8.33 -3.95
N GLY A 78 5.19 -8.57 -4.19
CA GLY A 78 4.72 -9.57 -5.16
C GLY A 78 3.72 -8.99 -6.17
N MET A 79 3.93 -9.34 -7.43
CA MET A 79 3.13 -8.94 -8.59
C MET A 79 2.11 -10.04 -8.95
N PRO A 80 1.07 -9.74 -9.74
CA PRO A 80 0.18 -10.76 -10.29
C PRO A 80 0.95 -11.94 -10.91
N GLY A 81 0.59 -13.16 -10.53
CA GLY A 81 1.26 -14.40 -10.98
C GLY A 81 2.48 -14.83 -10.15
N ASP A 82 3.07 -13.95 -9.32
CA ASP A 82 4.09 -14.38 -8.36
C ASP A 82 3.51 -15.38 -7.36
N THR A 83 4.31 -16.35 -6.92
CA THR A 83 3.90 -17.35 -5.93
C THR A 83 4.31 -16.94 -4.53
N ILE A 84 3.34 -16.86 -3.63
CA ILE A 84 3.56 -16.63 -2.19
C ILE A 84 3.65 -17.96 -1.47
N SER A 85 4.70 -18.15 -0.69
CA SER A 85 4.91 -19.38 0.10
C SER A 85 5.24 -19.05 1.55
N HIS A 86 4.73 -19.86 2.47
CA HIS A 86 5.02 -19.77 3.90
C HIS A 86 5.85 -20.98 4.35
N VAL A 87 6.99 -20.73 4.99
CA VAL A 87 7.79 -21.76 5.67
C VAL A 87 7.81 -21.42 7.16
N GLY A 88 6.91 -22.05 7.90
CA GLY A 88 6.61 -21.66 9.28
C GLY A 88 6.11 -20.21 9.32
N ARG A 89 6.99 -19.29 9.75
CA ARG A 89 6.68 -17.85 9.86
C ARG A 89 7.37 -16.99 8.82
N GLN A 90 8.17 -17.59 7.97
CA GLN A 90 8.85 -16.92 6.87
C GLN A 90 7.89 -16.81 5.68
N VAL A 91 7.85 -15.64 5.05
CA VAL A 91 7.05 -15.38 3.85
C VAL A 91 7.98 -15.09 2.70
N ALA A 92 7.84 -15.85 1.62
CA ALA A 92 8.65 -15.72 0.43
C ALA A 92 7.79 -15.46 -0.80
N VAL A 93 8.35 -14.68 -1.73
CA VAL A 93 7.81 -14.41 -3.07
C VAL A 93 8.71 -15.09 -4.08
N ASN A 94 8.17 -16.03 -4.87
CA ASN A 94 8.94 -16.85 -5.81
C ASN A 94 10.15 -17.53 -5.14
N GLY A 95 10.02 -17.96 -3.89
CA GLY A 95 11.10 -18.58 -3.11
C GLY A 95 12.07 -17.61 -2.44
N HIS A 96 12.02 -16.31 -2.73
CA HIS A 96 12.85 -15.30 -2.06
C HIS A 96 12.17 -14.79 -0.78
N LEU A 97 12.86 -14.91 0.37
CA LEU A 97 12.37 -14.41 1.64
C LEU A 97 12.18 -12.89 1.60
N VAL A 98 10.96 -12.41 1.84
CA VAL A 98 10.64 -10.96 1.84
C VAL A 98 10.19 -10.44 3.20
N ALA A 99 9.61 -11.31 4.05
CA ALA A 99 9.08 -10.88 5.33
C ALA A 99 8.98 -12.02 6.34
N GLN A 100 8.81 -11.67 7.62
CA GLN A 100 8.54 -12.61 8.70
C GLN A 100 7.24 -12.23 9.42
N MET A 101 6.39 -13.22 9.65
CA MET A 101 5.14 -13.11 10.41
C MET A 101 5.40 -13.17 11.92
N LYS A 102 4.54 -12.48 12.67
CA LYS A 102 4.37 -12.67 14.11
C LYS A 102 3.01 -13.26 14.45
N PRO A 103 2.87 -13.99 15.58
CA PRO A 103 1.66 -14.72 15.87
C PRO A 103 0.62 -13.81 16.52
N LEU A 104 1.07 -12.72 17.16
CA LEU A 104 0.26 -11.81 17.95
C LEU A 104 0.56 -10.35 17.60
N THR A 105 -0.44 -9.48 17.72
CA THR A 105 -0.28 -8.03 17.68
C THR A 105 0.52 -7.55 18.90
N ARG A 106 0.84 -6.25 18.97
CA ARG A 106 1.49 -5.67 20.15
C ARG A 106 0.62 -5.75 21.41
N PHE A 107 -0.69 -5.94 21.24
CA PHE A 107 -1.69 -6.03 22.31
C PHE A 107 -2.13 -7.48 22.59
N GLY A 108 -1.46 -8.48 22.02
CA GLY A 108 -1.73 -9.89 22.30
C GLY A 108 -2.85 -10.52 21.48
N GLU A 109 -3.43 -9.82 20.49
CA GLU A 109 -4.46 -10.39 19.62
C GLU A 109 -3.83 -11.29 18.55
N ARG A 110 -4.47 -12.43 18.22
CA ARG A 110 -3.93 -13.38 17.24
C ARG A 110 -3.95 -12.80 15.83
N LEU A 111 -2.88 -13.06 15.09
CA LEU A 111 -2.76 -12.74 13.67
C LEU A 111 -2.87 -14.01 12.85
N THR A 112 -3.70 -13.97 11.80
CA THR A 112 -3.95 -15.12 10.94
C THR A 112 -2.96 -15.11 9.78
N PRO A 113 -2.24 -16.21 9.49
CA PRO A 113 -1.36 -16.27 8.32
C PRO A 113 -2.11 -15.92 7.03
N GLY A 114 -1.49 -15.13 6.17
CA GLY A 114 -2.05 -14.74 4.87
C GLY A 114 -2.19 -15.90 3.89
N ALA A 115 -2.75 -15.60 2.71
CA ALA A 115 -2.88 -16.56 1.63
C ALA A 115 -1.52 -16.95 1.03
N THR A 116 -1.40 -18.21 0.62
CA THR A 116 -0.29 -18.74 -0.18
C THR A 116 -0.77 -19.07 -1.60
N GLY A 117 0.17 -19.33 -2.51
CA GLY A 117 -0.10 -19.59 -3.92
C GLY A 117 0.05 -18.34 -4.79
N PRO A 118 -0.43 -18.39 -6.05
CA PRO A 118 -0.24 -17.30 -6.99
C PRO A 118 -1.05 -16.06 -6.57
N VAL A 119 -0.42 -14.89 -6.66
CA VAL A 119 -1.09 -13.61 -6.50
C VAL A 119 -2.13 -13.44 -7.64
N PRO A 120 -3.41 -13.18 -7.33
CA PRO A 120 -4.45 -13.02 -8.34
C PRO A 120 -4.18 -11.85 -9.29
N GLN A 121 -4.76 -11.93 -10.50
CA GLN A 121 -4.72 -10.82 -11.45
C GLN A 121 -5.34 -9.55 -10.87
N GLY A 122 -4.66 -8.42 -11.05
CA GLY A 122 -5.06 -7.14 -10.48
C GLY A 122 -4.85 -7.01 -8.97
N CYS A 123 -4.12 -7.94 -8.34
CA CYS A 123 -3.77 -7.87 -6.93
C CYS A 123 -2.25 -7.93 -6.71
N TYR A 124 -1.83 -7.52 -5.52
CA TYR A 124 -0.43 -7.36 -5.15
C TYR A 124 -0.21 -7.93 -3.76
N PHE A 125 0.96 -8.54 -3.55
CA PHE A 125 1.44 -8.83 -2.20
C PHE A 125 2.24 -7.62 -1.70
N ALA A 126 1.66 -6.88 -0.76
CA ALA A 126 2.25 -5.66 -0.23
C ALA A 126 2.65 -5.83 1.24
N ALA A 127 3.88 -5.45 1.59
CA ALA A 127 4.40 -5.59 2.95
C ALA A 127 5.36 -4.44 3.32
N THR A 128 5.81 -4.38 4.57
CA THR A 128 6.97 -3.56 4.97
C THR A 128 8.03 -4.39 5.68
N PRO A 129 9.30 -3.94 5.67
CA PRO A 129 10.37 -4.55 6.46
C PRO A 129 10.10 -4.56 7.97
N HIS A 130 9.20 -3.70 8.47
CA HIS A 130 8.94 -3.56 9.89
C HIS A 130 8.29 -4.83 10.47
N LYS A 131 8.81 -5.31 11.61
CA LYS A 131 8.34 -6.54 12.29
C LYS A 131 6.86 -6.50 12.69
N ASP A 132 6.36 -5.31 13.00
CA ASP A 132 4.97 -5.08 13.38
C ASP A 132 4.09 -4.58 12.23
N GLY A 133 4.57 -4.62 10.98
CA GLY A 133 3.76 -4.20 9.85
C GLY A 133 2.51 -5.06 9.72
N PHE A 134 1.35 -4.42 9.62
CA PHE A 134 0.06 -5.07 9.41
C PHE A 134 -0.31 -4.94 7.94
N ASP A 135 -0.10 -6.02 7.18
CA ASP A 135 -0.04 -6.04 5.72
C ASP A 135 -0.33 -7.45 5.15
N SER A 136 -0.06 -7.69 3.86
CA SER A 136 -0.42 -8.94 3.15
C SER A 136 0.18 -10.22 3.73
N ARG A 137 1.11 -10.12 4.69
CA ARG A 137 1.52 -11.25 5.54
C ARG A 137 0.34 -11.93 6.25
N TYR A 138 -0.74 -11.18 6.50
CA TYR A 138 -1.84 -11.64 7.34
C TYR A 138 -3.16 -11.66 6.57
N ALA A 139 -4.02 -12.64 6.88
CA ALA A 139 -5.32 -12.80 6.23
C ALA A 139 -6.27 -11.63 6.51
N GLU A 140 -6.07 -10.91 7.61
CA GLU A 140 -6.85 -9.72 7.96
C GLU A 140 -6.66 -8.58 6.96
N ILE A 141 -5.56 -8.58 6.18
CA ILE A 141 -5.32 -7.65 5.07
C ILE A 141 -5.45 -8.37 3.73
N GLY A 142 -4.87 -9.56 3.60
CA GLY A 142 -4.84 -10.31 2.34
C GLY A 142 -4.04 -9.61 1.24
N PHE A 143 -4.23 -10.03 -0.01
CA PHE A 143 -3.67 -9.33 -1.16
C PHE A 143 -4.36 -7.97 -1.36
N VAL A 144 -3.56 -6.97 -1.73
CA VAL A 144 -4.06 -5.64 -2.05
C VAL A 144 -4.52 -5.65 -3.49
N CYS A 145 -5.82 -5.53 -3.74
CA CYS A 145 -6.38 -5.58 -5.09
C CYS A 145 -6.73 -4.20 -5.61
N ALA A 146 -6.77 -4.03 -6.94
CA ALA A 146 -6.95 -2.75 -7.62
C ALA A 146 -8.11 -1.90 -7.07
N ARG A 147 -9.24 -2.53 -6.67
CA ARG A 147 -10.39 -1.84 -6.06
C ARG A 147 -10.09 -1.11 -4.74
N GLN A 148 -9.02 -1.49 -4.06
CA GLN A 148 -8.57 -0.89 -2.80
C GLN A 148 -7.45 0.13 -3.04
N VAL A 149 -6.77 0.07 -4.19
CA VAL A 149 -5.60 0.89 -4.48
C VAL A 149 -6.05 2.32 -4.77
N ILE A 150 -5.48 3.26 -4.03
CA ILE A 150 -5.66 4.69 -4.24
C ILE A 150 -4.61 5.19 -5.24
N GLY A 151 -3.37 4.73 -5.11
CA GLY A 151 -2.26 5.09 -5.99
C GLY A 151 -0.91 4.62 -5.47
N THR A 152 0.15 5.07 -6.13
CA THR A 152 1.55 4.84 -5.74
C THR A 152 2.19 6.12 -5.26
N GLY A 153 3.04 6.07 -4.24
CA GLY A 153 3.72 7.25 -3.72
C GLY A 153 5.23 7.27 -3.91
N GLU A 154 5.74 8.45 -4.20
CA GLU A 154 7.16 8.76 -4.15
C GLU A 154 7.51 9.36 -2.78
N PRO A 155 8.56 8.85 -2.11
CA PRO A 155 8.96 9.38 -0.81
C PRO A 155 9.56 10.77 -0.94
N ILE A 156 9.25 11.64 0.01
CA ILE A 156 9.89 12.94 0.15
C ILE A 156 10.94 12.80 1.28
N LEU A 157 12.20 13.10 0.93
CA LEU A 157 13.36 13.04 1.84
C LEU A 157 13.34 14.18 2.87
#